data_AF-A0AAF0Y217-F1
#
_entry.id   AF-A0AAF0Y217-F1
#
_cell.length_a   1.000
_cell.length_b   1.000
_cell.length_c   1.000
_cell.angle_alpha   90.00
_cell.angle_beta   90.00
_cell.angle_gamma   90.00
#
_symmetry.space_group_name_H-M   'P 1'
#
loop_
_entity.id
_entity.type
_entity.pdbx_description
1 polymer ?
#
loop_
_entity_poly.entity_id
_entity_poly.type
_entity_poly.pdbx_seq_one_letter_code
_entity_poly.pdbx_strand_id
1 'polypeptide(L)'
;MGANLEVFKFATYLFIPLFAMLHFGDPNWYEHHVHPIKHIMWPPKETTNTIAPKSADELHSELNRIKEEHKARRTGVAPSKPAAAATPENSAVLAQLPTDGKFDWAAGSKRLV
;
A
#
# COMPACT_ATOMS: atom_id res chain seq x y z
N MET A 1 26.50 -12.53 43.51
CA MET A 1 25.20 -12.99 42.96
C MET A 1 25.01 -12.32 41.61
N GLY A 2 25.14 -13.04 40.48
CA GLY A 2 25.08 -12.42 39.14
C GLY A 2 24.70 -13.40 38.02
N ALA A 3 25.20 -14.64 38.08
CA ALA A 3 24.92 -15.67 37.08
C ALA A 3 23.43 -16.00 36.90
N ASN A 4 22.62 -16.01 37.98
CA ASN A 4 21.19 -16.33 37.89
C ASN A 4 20.40 -15.31 37.04
N LEU A 5 20.81 -14.04 37.08
CA LEU A 5 20.14 -12.98 36.32
C LEU A 5 20.48 -13.06 34.83
N GLU A 6 21.72 -13.46 34.52
CA GLU A 6 22.15 -13.70 33.15
C GLU A 6 21.39 -14.87 32.54
N VAL A 7 21.28 -16.00 33.24
CA VAL A 7 20.52 -17.17 32.78
C VAL A 7 19.06 -16.82 32.51
N PHE A 8 18.43 -16.00 33.36
CA PHE A 8 17.06 -15.53 33.13
C PHE A 8 16.93 -14.68 31.86
N LYS A 9 17.86 -13.75 31.63
CA LYS A 9 17.86 -12.90 30.42
C LYS A 9 18.06 -13.74 29.17
N PHE A 10 19.01 -14.67 29.20
CA PHE A 10 19.26 -15.58 28.08
C PHE A 10 18.05 -16.49 27.80
N ALA A 11 17.44 -17.06 28.83
CA ALA A 11 16.21 -17.84 28.69
C ALA A 11 15.08 -17.00 28.08
N THR A 12 14.93 -15.73 28.51
CA THR A 12 13.93 -14.81 27.95
C THR A 12 14.20 -14.51 26.47
N TYR A 13 15.46 -14.24 26.11
CA TYR A 13 15.84 -13.98 24.72
C TYR A 13 15.62 -15.17 23.80
N LEU A 14 15.69 -16.40 24.30
CA LEU A 14 15.40 -17.60 23.52
C LEU A 14 13.90 -17.92 23.53
N PHE A 15 13.26 -17.83 24.68
CA PHE A 15 11.86 -18.23 24.86
C PHE A 15 10.90 -17.33 24.10
N ILE A 16 11.07 -16.00 24.13
CA ILE A 16 10.17 -15.08 23.43
C ILE A 16 10.11 -15.36 21.93
N PRO A 17 11.23 -15.41 21.17
CA PRO A 17 11.16 -15.69 19.75
C PRO A 17 10.72 -17.13 19.44
N LEU A 18 11.14 -18.12 20.24
CA LEU A 18 10.67 -19.51 20.05
C LEU A 18 9.15 -19.61 20.26
N PHE A 19 8.63 -18.99 21.32
CA PHE A 19 7.22 -18.98 21.62
C PHE A 19 6.42 -18.27 20.53
N ALA A 20 6.90 -17.11 20.07
CA ALA A 20 6.29 -16.40 18.95
C ALA A 20 6.27 -17.27 17.68
N MET A 21 7.36 -17.96 17.37
CA MET A 21 7.41 -18.85 16.20
C MET A 21 6.45 -20.04 16.33
N LEU A 22 6.29 -20.62 17.52
CA LEU A 22 5.33 -21.71 17.75
C LEU A 22 3.88 -21.22 17.69
N HIS A 23 3.59 -20.05 18.25
CA HIS A 23 2.22 -19.51 18.30
C HIS A 23 1.76 -19.02 16.92
N PHE A 24 2.59 -18.23 16.24
CA PHE A 24 2.27 -17.65 14.93
C PHE A 24 2.62 -18.56 13.75
N GLY A 25 3.41 -19.61 13.97
CA GLY A 25 3.79 -20.57 12.94
C GLY A 25 2.83 -21.75 12.77
N ASP A 26 1.83 -21.90 13.65
CA ASP A 26 0.78 -22.90 13.49
C ASP A 26 -0.07 -22.58 12.24
N PRO A 27 -0.17 -23.50 11.26
CA PRO A 27 -1.05 -23.32 10.10
C PRO A 27 -2.49 -22.99 10.48
N ASN A 28 -2.98 -23.53 11.60
CA ASN A 28 -4.33 -23.28 12.06
C ASN A 28 -4.53 -21.82 12.51
N TRP A 29 -3.53 -21.22 13.17
CA TRP A 29 -3.59 -19.81 13.58
C TRP A 29 -3.73 -18.89 12.35
N TYR A 30 -3.00 -19.17 11.28
CA TYR A 30 -3.07 -18.42 10.02
C TYR A 30 -4.47 -18.46 9.39
N GLU A 31 -5.07 -19.64 9.30
CA GLU A 31 -6.41 -19.81 8.71
C GLU A 31 -7.51 -19.10 9.52
N HIS A 32 -7.38 -19.04 10.84
CA HIS A 32 -8.37 -18.39 11.69
C HIS A 32 -8.18 -16.87 11.83
N HIS A 33 -6.95 -16.36 11.77
CA HIS A 33 -6.66 -14.95 12.07
C HIS A 33 -6.27 -14.14 10.83
N VAL A 34 -5.46 -14.70 9.92
CA VAL A 34 -4.93 -13.96 8.77
C VAL A 34 -5.80 -14.15 7.52
N HIS A 35 -6.25 -15.37 7.26
CA HIS A 35 -7.09 -15.68 6.09
C HIS A 35 -8.36 -14.82 6.03
N PRO A 36 -9.09 -14.59 7.14
CA PRO A 36 -10.26 -13.74 7.12
C PRO A 36 -9.88 -12.28 6.88
N ILE A 37 -8.74 -11.76 7.33
CA ILE A 37 -8.40 -10.33 7.12
C ILE A 37 -7.99 -10.05 5.66
N LYS A 38 -7.60 -11.09 4.91
CA LYS A 38 -7.15 -10.99 3.52
C LYS A 38 -8.16 -10.30 2.59
N HIS A 39 -9.46 -10.46 2.82
CA HIS A 39 -10.48 -9.83 1.96
C HIS A 39 -10.62 -8.32 2.20
N ILE A 40 -10.16 -7.81 3.33
CA ILE A 40 -10.18 -6.38 3.66
C ILE A 40 -8.89 -5.72 3.18
N MET A 41 -7.76 -6.39 3.40
CA MET A 41 -6.43 -5.85 3.06
C MET A 41 -6.14 -5.86 1.56
N TRP A 42 -6.63 -6.86 0.82
CA TRP A 42 -6.45 -6.92 -0.64
C TRP A 42 -7.73 -6.50 -1.36
N PRO A 43 -7.65 -5.59 -2.35
CA PRO A 43 -8.79 -5.29 -3.18
C PRO A 43 -9.31 -6.58 -3.86
N PRO A 44 -10.64 -6.70 -4.06
CA PRO A 44 -11.21 -7.84 -4.77
C PRO A 44 -10.49 -8.10 -6.08
N LYS A 45 -10.30 -9.37 -6.44
CA LYS A 45 -9.61 -9.76 -7.68
C LYS A 45 -10.25 -9.13 -8.92
N GLU A 46 -11.57 -8.94 -8.89
CA GLU A 46 -12.34 -8.26 -9.95
C GLU A 46 -11.94 -6.79 -10.16
N THR A 47 -11.49 -6.11 -9.11
CA THR A 47 -11.04 -4.71 -9.15
C THR A 47 -9.52 -4.61 -9.35
N THR A 48 -8.81 -5.70 -9.11
CA THR A 48 -7.36 -5.76 -9.26
C THR A 48 -7.02 -5.96 -10.73
N ASN A 49 -6.19 -5.08 -11.30
CA ASN A 49 -5.61 -5.27 -12.63
C ASN A 49 -4.72 -6.53 -12.62
N THR A 50 -5.35 -7.66 -12.91
CA THR A 50 -4.72 -8.99 -12.80
C THR A 50 -3.86 -9.31 -14.03
N ILE A 51 -4.13 -8.64 -15.14
CA ILE A 51 -3.35 -8.76 -16.37
C ILE A 51 -2.34 -7.61 -16.39
N ALA A 52 -1.21 -7.81 -15.72
CA ALA A 52 -0.07 -6.92 -15.91
C ALA A 52 0.46 -7.12 -17.34
N PRO A 53 0.65 -6.05 -18.13
CA PRO A 53 1.19 -6.16 -19.48
C PRO A 53 2.60 -6.76 -19.41
N LYS A 54 2.86 -7.79 -20.22
CA LYS A 54 4.12 -8.55 -20.17
C LYS A 54 5.11 -8.10 -21.25
N SER A 55 4.63 -7.36 -22.25
CA SER A 55 5.45 -6.78 -23.32
C SER A 55 5.38 -5.25 -23.32
N ALA A 56 6.40 -4.61 -23.90
CA ALA A 56 6.46 -3.15 -24.00
C ALA A 56 5.33 -2.59 -24.88
N ASP A 57 4.99 -3.28 -25.97
CA ASP A 57 3.90 -2.88 -26.87
C ASP A 57 2.54 -2.92 -26.17
N GLU A 58 2.26 -3.98 -25.39
CA GLU A 58 1.06 -4.07 -24.54
C GLU A 58 1.01 -2.91 -23.55
N LEU A 59 2.14 -2.58 -22.91
CA LEU A 59 2.21 -1.49 -21.95
C LEU A 59 1.91 -0.13 -22.57
N HIS A 60 2.43 0.15 -23.77
CA HIS A 60 2.15 1.38 -24.50
C HIS A 60 0.67 1.48 -24.92
N SER A 61 0.06 0.37 -25.33
CA SER A 61 -1.37 0.33 -25.67
C SER A 61 -2.27 0.60 -24.46
N GLU A 62 -1.99 -0.02 -23.31
CA GLU A 62 -2.73 0.23 -22.06
C GLU A 62 -2.54 1.66 -21.55
N LEU A 63 -1.33 2.21 -21.66
CA LEU A 63 -1.05 3.59 -21.29
C LEU A 63 -1.87 4.58 -22.13
N ASN A 64 -1.97 4.35 -23.44
CA ASN A 64 -2.76 5.19 -24.32
C ASN A 64 -4.25 5.12 -23.97
N ARG A 65 -4.78 3.92 -23.70
CA ARG A 65 -6.16 3.71 -23.21
C ARG A 65 -6.46 4.51 -21.94
N ILE A 66 -5.58 4.44 -20.95
CA ILE A 66 -5.74 5.17 -19.66
C ILE A 66 -5.67 6.69 -19.87
N LYS A 67 -4.77 7.16 -20.75
CA LYS A 67 -4.66 8.59 -21.09
C LYS A 67 -5.94 9.12 -21.73
N GLU A 68 -6.55 8.34 -22.62
CA GLU A 68 -7.82 8.68 -23.26
C GLU A 68 -8.98 8.70 -22.26
N GLU A 69 -9.06 7.72 -21.37
CA GLU A 69 -10.05 7.67 -20.28
C GLU A 69 -9.93 8.90 -19.35
N HIS A 70 -8.71 9.28 -18.98
CA HIS A 70 -8.46 10.48 -18.18
C HIS A 70 -8.83 11.78 -18.92
N LYS A 71 -8.59 11.85 -20.23
CA LYS A 71 -8.98 13.01 -21.05
C LYS A 71 -10.49 13.13 -21.12
N ALA A 72 -11.21 12.02 -21.33
CA ALA A 72 -12.67 11.97 -21.38
C ALA A 72 -13.32 12.37 -20.04
N ARG A 73 -12.76 11.89 -18.91
CA ARG A 73 -13.23 12.26 -17.56
C ARG A 73 -13.01 13.74 -17.26
N ARG A 74 -11.93 14.34 -17.76
CA ARG A 74 -11.64 15.78 -17.61
C ARG A 74 -12.55 16.68 -18.44
N THR A 75 -13.06 16.19 -19.57
CA THR A 75 -13.97 16.94 -20.45
C THR A 75 -15.45 16.84 -20.08
N GLY A 76 -15.81 16.18 -18.98
CA GLY A 76 -17.11 16.36 -18.32
C GLY A 76 -18.28 15.46 -18.79
N VAL A 77 -18.03 14.38 -19.53
CA VAL A 77 -19.06 13.37 -19.81
C VAL A 77 -18.90 12.24 -18.79
N ALA A 78 -19.55 12.36 -17.63
CA ALA A 78 -19.48 11.35 -16.58
C ALA A 78 -20.59 10.28 -16.77
N PRO A 79 -20.25 9.00 -16.98
CA PRO A 79 -21.16 7.92 -16.61
C PRO A 79 -21.22 7.85 -15.09
N SER A 80 -22.43 7.93 -14.54
CA SER A 80 -22.72 7.85 -13.11
C SER A 80 -22.25 6.51 -12.53
N LYS A 81 -21.16 6.53 -11.76
CA LYS A 81 -20.82 5.49 -10.79
C LYS A 81 -21.08 6.06 -9.39
N PRO A 82 -21.89 5.42 -8.54
CA PRO A 82 -22.31 6.02 -7.27
C PRO A 82 -21.13 6.12 -6.30
N ALA A 83 -21.16 7.24 -5.59
CA ALA A 83 -20.19 7.66 -4.58
C ALA A 83 -20.02 6.62 -3.47
N ALA A 84 -18.77 6.30 -3.16
CA ALA A 84 -18.36 5.71 -1.89
C ALA A 84 -17.11 6.46 -1.38
N ALA A 85 -17.41 7.40 -0.47
CA ALA A 85 -16.59 7.99 0.59
C ALA A 85 -15.04 7.91 0.54
N ALA A 86 -14.36 9.07 0.44
CA ALA A 86 -13.15 9.40 1.21
C ALA A 86 -12.77 10.91 1.10
N THR A 87 -12.97 11.62 2.21
CA THR A 87 -12.26 12.75 2.82
C THR A 87 -11.63 13.91 1.98
N PRO A 88 -12.03 15.18 2.22
CA PRO A 88 -11.66 16.36 1.40
C PRO A 88 -10.42 17.16 1.87
N GLU A 89 -9.47 16.56 2.60
CA GLU A 89 -8.33 17.33 3.19
C GLU A 89 -7.10 17.46 2.29
N ASN A 90 -6.91 16.56 1.31
CA ASN A 90 -5.73 16.58 0.42
C ASN A 90 -5.89 17.48 -0.83
N SER A 91 -7.08 18.05 -1.03
CA SER A 91 -7.39 18.91 -2.18
C SER A 91 -6.66 20.26 -2.12
N ALA A 92 -6.41 20.76 -0.91
CA ALA A 92 -5.76 22.06 -0.69
C ALA A 92 -4.25 22.04 -1.04
N VAL A 93 -3.58 20.90 -0.85
CA VAL A 93 -2.16 20.74 -1.17
C VAL A 93 -1.95 20.70 -2.68
N LEU A 94 -2.87 20.08 -3.42
CA LEU A 94 -2.83 20.01 -4.88
C LEU A 94 -3.09 21.37 -5.56
N ALA A 95 -3.83 22.26 -4.90
CA ALA A 95 -4.06 23.63 -5.39
C ALA A 95 -2.81 24.54 -5.28
N GLN A 96 -1.80 24.12 -4.52
CA GLN A 96 -0.56 24.87 -4.31
C GLN A 96 0.61 24.40 -5.19
N LEU A 97 0.41 23.41 -6.07
CA LEU A 97 1.48 23.00 -6.99
C LEU A 97 1.69 24.06 -8.09
N PRO A 98 2.94 24.42 -8.41
CA PRO A 98 3.26 25.28 -9.56
C PRO A 98 2.75 24.64 -10.87
N THR A 99 1.94 25.39 -11.62
CA THR A 99 1.30 24.95 -12.88
C THR A 99 2.30 24.86 -14.06
N ASP A 100 3.53 25.29 -13.83
CA ASP A 100 4.63 25.50 -14.78
C ASP A 100 5.45 24.23 -15.07
N GLY A 101 5.01 23.07 -14.59
CA GLY A 101 5.52 21.75 -15.01
C GLY A 101 6.96 21.43 -14.59
N LYS A 102 7.61 22.31 -13.81
CA LYS A 102 8.92 22.08 -13.21
C LYS A 102 8.73 21.61 -11.77
N PHE A 103 8.68 20.29 -11.59
CA PHE A 103 8.65 19.67 -10.26
C PHE A 103 10.10 19.51 -9.77
N ASP A 104 10.50 20.32 -8.80
CA ASP A 104 11.86 20.33 -8.26
C ASP A 104 11.99 19.33 -7.08
N TRP A 105 12.50 18.15 -7.38
CA TRP A 105 12.68 17.05 -6.41
C TRP A 105 13.76 17.34 -5.36
N ALA A 106 14.60 18.36 -5.57
CA ALA A 106 15.73 18.68 -4.68
C ALA A 106 15.34 19.56 -3.48
N ALA A 107 14.17 20.20 -3.50
CA ALA A 107 13.72 21.11 -2.45
C ALA A 107 13.40 20.40 -1.10
N GLY A 108 13.13 19.09 -1.12
CA GLY A 108 12.78 18.32 0.08
C GLY A 108 13.94 18.02 1.03
N SER A 109 15.19 18.11 0.56
CA SER A 109 16.36 17.66 1.36
C SER A 109 16.78 18.64 2.46
N LYS A 110 16.29 19.89 2.46
CA LYS A 110 16.71 20.93 3.42
C LYS A 110 15.83 21.04 4.68
N ARG A 111 14.76 20.24 4.81
CA ARG A 111 13.86 20.27 5.98
C ARG A 111 14.21 19.26 7.08
N LEU A 112 15.32 18.54 6.94
CA LEU A 112 15.80 17.56 7.93
C LEU A 112 17.15 18.02 8.50
N VAL A 113 17.15 19.12 9.26
CA VAL A 113 18.18 19.46 10.26
C VAL A 113 17.47 20.13 11.42
#